data_AF-A0A563CBJ0-F1
#
_entry.id   AF-A0A563CBJ0-F1
#
_cell.length_a   1.000
_cell.length_b   1.000
_cell.length_c   1.000
_cell.angle_alpha   90.00
_cell.angle_beta   90.00
_cell.angle_gamma   90.00
#
_symmetry.space_group_name_H-M   'P 1'
#
loop_
_entity.id
_entity.type
_entity.pdbx_description
1 polymer ?
#
loop_
_entity_poly.entity_id
_entity_poly.type
_entity_poly.pdbx_seq_one_letter_code
_entity_poly.pdbx_strand_id
1 'polypeptide(L)'
;MGKKACMWVVVGSIVESVERMLAVTPTKTNIHYEKPTNLPRRKDDVQTDYFERKLDDKRRLTIPAELRAEFASGVVLTRGFGKYLHLYPQQVWDREVEGALTGSILDERVADLNVKFRRGKTASALDQKQGRVTIEQHLLDYAGIDREVVAVRAGAYFRLMAAENAD
;
A
#
# COMPACT_ATOMS: atom_id res chain seq x y z
N MET A 1 44.80 58.53 -34.13
CA MET A 1 45.50 58.65 -32.83
C MET A 1 45.04 57.48 -31.94
N GLY A 2 45.95 56.60 -31.48
CA GLY A 2 45.73 55.50 -30.49
C GLY A 2 44.87 54.31 -30.97
N LYS A 3 45.32 53.05 -31.14
CA LYS A 3 45.92 52.07 -30.19
C LYS A 3 45.05 51.92 -28.94
N LYS A 4 44.55 50.77 -28.45
CA LYS A 4 44.74 49.30 -28.56
C LYS A 4 43.49 48.65 -27.88
N ALA A 5 42.92 47.53 -28.37
CA ALA A 5 43.09 46.13 -27.88
C ALA A 5 42.81 45.94 -26.35
N CYS A 6 42.22 44.87 -25.79
CA CYS A 6 41.77 43.54 -26.22
C CYS A 6 41.15 42.86 -24.97
N MET A 7 40.09 42.04 -25.11
CA MET A 7 39.83 40.73 -24.43
C MET A 7 38.38 40.31 -24.82
N TRP A 8 38.07 39.41 -25.76
CA TRP A 8 38.15 37.92 -25.76
C TRP A 8 37.54 37.32 -24.48
N VAL A 9 36.51 36.44 -24.45
CA VAL A 9 36.18 35.26 -25.28
C VAL A 9 34.69 34.85 -25.06
N VAL A 10 33.94 34.63 -26.17
CA VAL A 10 33.05 33.49 -26.58
C VAL A 10 32.05 32.92 -25.52
N VAL A 11 30.77 32.60 -25.76
CA VAL A 11 30.06 31.92 -26.86
C VAL A 11 28.56 32.30 -26.80
N GLY A 12 27.86 32.20 -27.95
CA GLY A 12 26.44 32.52 -28.18
C GLY A 12 25.42 31.75 -27.33
N SER A 13 24.13 31.79 -27.58
CA SER A 13 23.31 32.26 -28.69
C SER A 13 21.85 32.14 -28.20
N ILE A 14 20.92 32.83 -28.87
CA ILE A 14 19.46 32.63 -28.83
C ILE A 14 18.74 33.13 -27.56
N VAL A 15 18.39 34.42 -27.57
CA VAL A 15 17.21 34.92 -26.85
C VAL A 15 16.29 35.50 -27.91
N GLU A 16 15.47 34.64 -28.52
CA GLU A 16 14.46 35.05 -29.47
C GLU A 16 13.12 34.49 -29.03
N SER A 17 12.14 35.38 -28.93
CA SER A 17 10.71 35.07 -28.97
C SER A 17 10.04 34.56 -27.70
N VAL A 18 9.81 35.46 -26.72
CA VAL A 18 8.89 35.21 -25.59
C VAL A 18 7.59 36.04 -25.69
N GLU A 19 7.35 36.76 -26.80
CA GLU A 19 6.28 37.77 -26.86
C GLU A 19 5.18 37.49 -27.91
N ARG A 20 4.87 36.21 -28.17
CA ARG A 20 3.74 35.87 -29.05
C ARG A 20 3.00 34.58 -28.66
N MET A 21 2.47 34.50 -27.44
CA MET A 21 1.46 33.48 -27.12
C MET A 21 0.50 33.89 -25.99
N LEU A 22 0.03 35.13 -25.99
CA LEU A 22 -1.13 35.56 -25.20
C LEU A 22 -2.40 35.45 -26.05
N ALA A 23 -2.91 34.23 -26.22
CA ALA A 23 -4.30 33.96 -26.59
C ALA A 23 -4.61 32.45 -26.51
N VAL A 24 -4.53 31.87 -25.32
CA VAL A 24 -5.24 30.60 -25.02
C VAL A 24 -5.95 30.79 -23.69
N THR A 25 -7.27 30.93 -23.76
CA THR A 25 -8.17 30.90 -22.61
C THR A 25 -8.04 29.56 -21.87
N PRO A 26 -8.10 29.53 -20.52
CA PRO A 26 -8.14 28.25 -19.81
C PRO A 26 -9.54 27.66 -19.97
N THR A 27 -9.72 26.78 -20.95
CA THR A 27 -10.87 25.88 -20.97
C THR A 27 -10.74 24.96 -19.76
N LYS A 28 -11.73 25.01 -18.86
CA LYS A 28 -11.88 24.05 -17.75
C LYS A 28 -12.08 22.65 -18.33
N THR A 29 -10.99 21.94 -18.57
CA THR A 29 -11.07 20.51 -18.85
C THR A 29 -11.30 19.82 -17.51
N ASN A 30 -12.56 19.46 -17.24
CA ASN A 30 -12.92 18.47 -16.23
C ASN A 30 -12.25 17.15 -16.62
N ILE A 31 -11.03 16.93 -16.14
CA ILE A 31 -10.43 15.61 -16.11
C ILE A 31 -11.12 14.83 -14.99
N HIS A 32 -12.26 14.22 -15.32
CA HIS A 32 -12.78 13.12 -14.52
C HIS A 32 -11.75 12.00 -14.57
N TYR A 33 -10.97 11.84 -13.49
CA TYR A 33 -10.23 10.62 -13.25
C TYR A 33 -11.27 9.54 -12.89
N GLU A 34 -11.77 8.85 -13.91
CA GLU A 34 -12.48 7.60 -13.69
C GLU A 34 -11.48 6.60 -13.12
N LYS A 35 -11.71 6.17 -11.88
CA LYS A 35 -11.00 5.03 -11.28
C LYS A 35 -11.14 3.87 -12.27
N PRO A 36 -10.05 3.30 -12.83
CA PRO A 36 -10.16 2.15 -13.72
C PRO A 36 -10.67 0.97 -12.86
N THR A 37 -11.98 0.76 -12.91
CA THR A 37 -12.68 -0.14 -11.98
C THR A 37 -12.63 -1.59 -12.46
N ASN A 38 -12.15 -1.90 -13.67
CA ASN A 38 -11.95 -3.28 -14.12
C ASN A 38 -10.96 -3.35 -15.28
N LEU A 39 -9.65 -3.32 -14.99
CA LEU A 39 -8.68 -3.84 -15.95
C LEU A 39 -8.83 -5.37 -16.00
N PRO A 40 -8.98 -6.00 -17.18
CA PRO A 40 -9.02 -7.45 -17.28
C PRO A 40 -7.71 -8.02 -16.76
N ARG A 41 -7.79 -8.82 -15.67
CA ARG A 41 -6.63 -9.48 -15.06
C ARG A 41 -5.92 -10.32 -16.10
N ARG A 42 -4.59 -10.21 -16.17
CA ARG A 42 -3.79 -11.00 -17.10
C ARG A 42 -3.98 -12.47 -16.74
N LYS A 43 -4.19 -13.32 -17.74
CA LYS A 43 -4.49 -14.76 -17.58
C LYS A 43 -3.35 -15.54 -16.91
N ASP A 44 -2.20 -14.90 -16.73
CA ASP A 44 -0.95 -15.43 -16.21
C ASP A 44 -0.68 -15.01 -14.76
N ASP A 45 -1.53 -14.15 -14.16
CA ASP A 45 -1.48 -13.83 -12.74
C ASP A 45 -2.05 -15.02 -11.94
N VAL A 46 -1.21 -16.01 -11.63
CA VAL A 46 -1.53 -17.03 -10.63
C VAL A 46 -1.69 -16.31 -9.30
N GLN A 47 -2.93 -15.96 -8.98
CA GLN A 47 -3.24 -15.28 -7.74
C GLN A 47 -3.32 -16.33 -6.64
N THR A 48 -2.26 -16.45 -5.85
CA THR A 48 -2.27 -17.29 -4.66
C THR A 48 -3.35 -16.74 -3.72
N ASP A 49 -4.44 -17.49 -3.59
CA ASP A 49 -5.59 -17.16 -2.77
C ASP A 49 -5.52 -17.83 -1.38
N TYR A 50 -4.67 -18.84 -1.24
CA TYR A 50 -4.55 -19.64 -0.03
C TYR A 50 -3.09 -20.04 0.21
N PHE A 51 -2.63 -19.93 1.45
CA PHE A 51 -1.38 -20.58 1.85
C PHE A 51 -1.35 -20.89 3.35
N GLU A 52 -0.58 -21.91 3.69
CA GLU A 52 -0.28 -22.29 5.08
C GLU A 52 1.19 -22.10 5.39
N ARG A 53 1.50 -21.55 6.57
CA ARG A 53 2.88 -21.41 7.04
C ARG A 53 2.96 -21.56 8.54
N LYS A 54 4.12 -22.02 9.00
CA LYS A 54 4.48 -21.96 10.42
C LYS A 54 5.23 -20.66 10.69
N LEU A 55 4.90 -20.03 11.82
CA LEU A 55 5.70 -18.94 12.37
C LEU A 55 7.07 -19.47 12.76
N ASP A 56 8.11 -18.67 12.51
CA ASP A 56 9.41 -18.94 13.09
C ASP A 56 9.46 -18.55 14.58
N ASP A 57 10.56 -18.87 15.25
CA ASP A 57 10.72 -18.64 16.69
C ASP A 57 10.71 -17.15 17.10
N LYS A 58 10.75 -16.25 16.11
CA LYS A 58 10.62 -14.79 16.30
C LYS A 58 9.26 -14.27 15.86
N ARG A 59 8.25 -15.14 15.72
CA ARG A 59 6.89 -14.81 15.29
C ARG A 59 6.82 -14.18 13.91
N ARG A 60 7.72 -14.60 13.01
CA ARG A 60 7.73 -14.11 11.63
C ARG A 60 7.00 -15.07 10.71
N LEU A 61 6.04 -14.55 9.96
CA LEU A 61 5.35 -15.22 8.89
C LEU A 61 6.15 -15.05 7.59
N THR A 62 6.40 -16.14 6.86
CA THR A 62 7.06 -16.10 5.56
C THR A 62 6.03 -15.97 4.45
N ILE A 63 6.07 -14.87 3.70
CA ILE A 63 5.20 -14.61 2.56
C ILE A 63 5.71 -15.39 1.33
N PRO A 64 4.84 -16.15 0.64
CA PRO A 64 5.16 -16.82 -0.63
C PRO A 64 5.79 -15.87 -1.64
N ALA A 65 6.75 -16.35 -2.43
CA ALA A 65 7.57 -15.51 -3.30
C ALA A 65 6.74 -14.72 -4.31
N GLU A 66 5.72 -15.36 -4.87
CA GLU A 66 4.76 -14.82 -5.82
C GLU A 66 3.89 -13.68 -5.24
N LEU A 67 3.73 -13.63 -3.91
CA LEU A 67 2.98 -12.57 -3.22
C LEU A 67 3.86 -11.40 -2.75
N ARG A 68 5.18 -11.54 -2.76
CA ARG A 68 6.08 -10.53 -2.16
C ARG A 68 5.98 -9.17 -2.86
N ALA A 69 5.76 -9.15 -4.17
CA ALA A 69 5.58 -7.91 -4.92
C ALA A 69 4.36 -7.11 -4.46
N GLU A 70 3.28 -7.80 -4.07
CA GLU A 70 2.05 -7.18 -3.55
C GLU A 70 2.31 -6.44 -2.22
N PHE A 71 3.16 -7.01 -1.37
CA PHE A 71 3.53 -6.45 -0.06
C PHE A 71 4.81 -5.58 -0.10
N ALA A 72 5.33 -5.25 -1.28
CA ALA A 72 6.55 -4.44 -1.41
C ALA A 72 6.39 -3.02 -0.82
N SER A 73 5.16 -2.48 -0.84
CA SER A 73 4.82 -1.19 -0.22
C SER A 73 4.83 -1.22 1.32
N GLY A 74 4.95 -2.40 1.92
CA GLY A 74 4.81 -2.61 3.35
C GLY A 74 3.55 -3.39 3.70
N VAL A 75 3.40 -3.67 4.98
CA VAL A 75 2.37 -4.51 5.54
C VAL A 75 1.67 -3.79 6.69
N VAL A 76 0.34 -3.85 6.70
CA VAL A 76 -0.49 -3.46 7.84
C VAL A 76 -1.21 -4.68 8.38
N LEU A 77 -1.07 -4.94 9.67
CA LEU A 77 -1.82 -5.96 10.39
C LEU A 77 -2.83 -5.31 11.33
N THR A 78 -4.06 -5.83 11.34
CA THR A 78 -5.10 -5.40 12.29
C THR A 78 -5.90 -6.59 12.79
N ARG A 79 -6.66 -6.39 13.86
CA ARG A 79 -7.64 -7.37 14.32
C ARG A 79 -8.78 -7.51 13.31
N GLY A 80 -9.22 -8.74 13.11
CA GLY A 80 -10.42 -9.08 12.37
C GLY A 80 -11.70 -8.68 13.10
N PHE A 81 -12.85 -8.97 12.48
CA PHE A 81 -14.14 -8.89 13.16
C PHE A 81 -14.47 -10.15 13.96
N GLY A 82 -13.71 -11.22 13.77
CA GLY A 82 -13.73 -12.45 14.55
C GLY A 82 -12.31 -12.82 15.03
N LYS A 83 -12.10 -14.08 15.40
CA LYS A 83 -10.78 -14.60 15.82
C LYS A 83 -9.83 -14.81 14.64
N TYR A 84 -9.46 -13.72 13.99
CA TYR A 84 -8.52 -13.70 12.87
C TYR A 84 -7.86 -12.33 12.76
N LEU A 85 -6.80 -12.20 11.96
CA LEU A 85 -6.14 -10.94 11.64
C LEU A 85 -6.40 -10.54 10.20
N HIS A 86 -6.49 -9.25 9.92
CA HIS A 86 -6.36 -8.74 8.57
C HIS A 86 -4.89 -8.44 8.27
N LEU A 87 -4.42 -8.87 7.10
CA LEU A 87 -3.09 -8.60 6.54
C LEU A 87 -3.28 -7.81 5.23
N TYR A 88 -3.00 -6.51 5.26
CA TYR A 88 -3.11 -5.62 4.12
C TYR A 88 -1.73 -5.26 3.55
N PRO A 89 -1.59 -5.17 2.23
CA PRO A 89 -0.58 -4.31 1.63
C PRO A 89 -0.79 -2.86 2.08
N GLN A 90 0.30 -2.14 2.39
CA GLN A 90 0.23 -0.75 2.85
C GLN A 90 -0.57 0.13 1.88
N GLN A 91 -0.34 0.01 0.56
CA GLN A 91 -1.08 0.80 -0.43
C GLN A 91 -2.60 0.54 -0.40
N VAL A 92 -3.02 -0.68 -0.08
CA VAL A 92 -4.44 -1.07 -0.03
C VAL A 92 -5.07 -0.47 1.22
N TRP A 93 -4.37 -0.55 2.34
CA TRP A 93 -4.78 0.11 3.58
C TRP A 93 -5.00 1.61 3.37
N ASP A 94 -4.02 2.31 2.78
CA ASP A 94 -4.09 3.75 2.59
C ASP A 94 -5.19 4.17 1.59
N ARG A 95 -5.38 3.40 0.52
CA ARG A 95 -6.37 3.73 -0.53
C ARG A 95 -7.81 3.39 -0.13
N GLU A 96 -8.01 2.25 0.51
CA GLU A 96 -9.34 1.67 0.69
C GLU A 96 -9.82 1.77 2.13
N VAL A 97 -8.95 1.48 3.10
CA VAL A 97 -9.34 1.45 4.51
C VAL A 97 -9.34 2.85 5.11
N GLU A 98 -8.27 3.63 4.95
CA GLU A 98 -8.22 5.01 5.46
C GLU A 98 -9.35 5.88 4.87
N GLY A 99 -9.64 5.73 3.57
CA GLY A 99 -10.77 6.41 2.94
C GLY A 99 -12.12 6.00 3.50
N ALA A 100 -12.35 4.70 3.74
CA ALA A 100 -13.61 4.21 4.31
C ALA A 100 -13.78 4.57 5.80
N LEU A 101 -12.67 4.78 6.52
CA LEU A 101 -12.65 5.24 7.91
C LEU A 101 -12.73 6.77 8.03
N THR A 102 -12.61 7.49 6.91
CA THR A 102 -12.80 8.94 6.87
C THR A 102 -14.30 9.25 6.83
N GLY A 103 -14.83 9.70 7.96
CA GLY A 103 -16.23 10.13 8.08
C GLY A 103 -16.39 11.22 9.13
N SER A 104 -17.63 11.64 9.38
CA SER A 104 -17.90 12.60 10.46
C SER A 104 -17.46 12.03 11.80
N ILE A 105 -16.77 12.84 12.62
CA ILE A 105 -16.44 12.48 14.01
C ILE A 105 -17.69 12.20 14.87
N LEU A 106 -18.86 12.69 14.42
CA LEU A 106 -20.14 12.49 15.09
C LEU A 106 -20.89 11.24 14.61
N ASP A 107 -20.37 10.52 13.61
CA ASP A 107 -20.92 9.22 13.22
C ASP A 107 -20.32 8.13 14.12
N GLU A 108 -21.06 7.74 15.16
CA GLU A 108 -20.63 6.71 16.12
C GLU A 108 -20.26 5.38 15.46
N ARG A 109 -20.93 5.00 14.36
CA ARG A 109 -20.61 3.76 13.64
C ARG A 109 -19.22 3.84 12.99
N VAL A 110 -18.87 5.00 12.41
CA VAL A 110 -17.53 5.21 11.84
C VAL A 110 -16.47 5.30 12.95
N ALA A 111 -16.80 5.92 14.08
CA ALA A 111 -15.92 5.96 15.25
C ALA A 111 -15.63 4.55 15.79
N ASP A 112 -16.66 3.72 15.95
CA ASP A 112 -16.53 2.33 16.40
C ASP A 112 -15.68 1.48 15.46
N LEU A 113 -15.88 1.62 14.15
CA LEU A 113 -15.06 0.94 13.15
C LEU A 113 -13.61 1.41 13.22
N ASN A 114 -13.38 2.72 13.36
CA ASN A 114 -12.04 3.27 13.59
C ASN A 114 -11.38 2.62 14.81
N VAL A 115 -12.06 2.60 15.96
CA VAL A 115 -11.52 1.97 17.18
C VAL A 115 -11.19 0.50 16.92
N LYS A 116 -12.09 -0.26 16.28
CA LYS A 116 -11.87 -1.69 15.98
C LYS A 116 -10.64 -1.91 15.11
N PHE A 117 -10.50 -1.18 14.01
CA PHE A 117 -9.38 -1.32 13.07
C PHE A 117 -8.06 -0.76 13.62
N ARG A 118 -8.10 0.29 14.45
CA ARG A 118 -6.91 0.90 15.04
C ARG A 118 -6.40 0.12 16.24
N ARG A 119 -7.29 -0.57 16.98
CA ARG A 119 -6.90 -1.36 18.16
C ARG A 119 -5.96 -2.49 17.76
N GLY A 120 -4.69 -2.33 18.14
CA GLY A 120 -3.64 -3.29 17.86
C GLY A 120 -3.12 -3.25 16.42
N LYS A 121 -3.45 -2.21 15.63
CA LYS A 121 -2.87 -2.00 14.30
C LYS A 121 -1.34 -1.94 14.41
N THR A 122 -0.66 -2.72 13.59
CA THR A 122 0.79 -2.60 13.40
C THR A 122 1.08 -2.37 11.92
N ALA A 123 2.16 -1.63 11.65
CA ALA A 123 2.65 -1.39 10.30
C ALA A 123 4.14 -1.68 10.26
N SER A 124 4.59 -2.44 9.27
CA SER A 124 5.99 -2.81 9.13
C SER A 124 6.38 -3.03 7.67
N ALA A 125 7.67 -2.87 7.38
CA ALA A 125 8.20 -3.24 6.07
C ALA A 125 8.30 -4.77 5.96
N LEU A 126 8.10 -5.30 4.75
CA LEU A 126 8.46 -6.67 4.43
C LEU A 126 9.98 -6.82 4.41
N ASP A 127 10.52 -7.85 5.08
CA ASP A 127 11.94 -8.21 4.90
C ASP A 127 12.17 -8.62 3.44
N GLN A 128 12.84 -7.77 2.68
CA GLN A 128 13.06 -7.96 1.25
C GLN A 128 13.90 -9.20 0.92
N LYS A 129 14.78 -9.63 1.84
CA LYS A 129 15.65 -10.79 1.60
C LYS A 129 14.91 -12.10 1.81
N GLN A 130 14.11 -12.18 2.88
CA GLN A 130 13.46 -13.43 3.28
C GLN A 130 11.95 -13.48 3.00
N GLY A 131 11.34 -12.34 2.67
CA GLY A 131 9.89 -12.20 2.54
C GLY A 131 9.16 -12.39 3.86
N ARG A 132 9.74 -11.97 4.99
CA ARG A 132 9.19 -12.21 6.32
C ARG A 132 8.51 -10.96 6.88
N VAL A 133 7.39 -11.16 7.58
CA VAL A 133 6.70 -10.13 8.37
C VAL A 133 6.57 -10.59 9.81
N THR A 134 6.89 -9.70 10.76
CA THR A 134 6.72 -9.97 12.19
C THR A 134 5.26 -9.75 12.59
N ILE A 135 4.66 -10.72 13.28
CA ILE A 135 3.35 -10.58 13.89
C ILE A 135 3.55 -10.39 15.40
N GLU A 136 3.02 -9.29 15.94
CA GLU A 136 3.14 -8.98 17.36
C GLU A 136 2.31 -9.94 18.23
N GLN A 137 2.78 -10.21 19.45
CA GLN A 137 2.18 -11.21 20.33
C GLN A 137 0.69 -10.93 20.61
N HIS A 138 0.31 -9.66 20.86
CA HIS A 138 -1.08 -9.30 21.15
C HIS A 138 -2.05 -9.51 19.99
N LEU A 139 -1.54 -9.66 18.76
CA LEU A 139 -2.32 -10.04 17.59
C LEU A 139 -2.46 -11.56 17.50
N LEU A 140 -1.38 -12.29 17.72
CA LEU A 140 -1.41 -13.76 17.80
C LEU A 140 -2.39 -14.24 18.87
N ASP A 141 -2.27 -13.67 20.09
CA ASP A 141 -3.15 -13.98 21.22
C ASP A 141 -4.62 -13.71 20.89
N TYR A 142 -4.90 -12.61 20.17
CA TYR A 142 -6.25 -12.25 19.76
C TYR A 142 -6.85 -13.25 18.75
N ALA A 143 -6.06 -13.66 17.77
CA ALA A 143 -6.48 -14.59 16.72
C ALA A 143 -6.41 -16.06 17.16
N GLY A 144 -5.85 -16.36 18.34
CA GLY A 144 -5.62 -17.72 18.81
C GLY A 144 -4.57 -18.46 17.99
N ILE A 145 -3.64 -17.75 17.37
CA ILE A 145 -2.57 -18.36 16.56
C ILE A 145 -1.38 -18.65 17.47
N ASP A 146 -1.05 -19.93 17.66
CA ASP A 146 0.20 -20.32 18.31
C ASP A 146 1.36 -20.35 17.31
N ARG A 147 1.33 -21.31 16.36
CA ARG A 147 2.41 -21.49 15.38
C ARG A 147 1.95 -21.67 13.95
N GLU A 148 0.81 -22.32 13.72
CA GLU A 148 0.33 -22.65 12.39
C GLU A 148 -0.66 -21.57 11.91
N VAL A 149 -0.34 -20.97 10.77
CA VAL A 149 -1.09 -19.87 10.18
C VAL A 149 -1.67 -20.32 8.86
N VAL A 150 -2.99 -20.22 8.75
CA VAL A 150 -3.71 -20.26 7.48
C VAL A 150 -3.95 -18.84 7.01
N ALA A 151 -3.62 -18.56 5.76
CA ALA A 151 -3.87 -17.28 5.12
C ALA A 151 -4.82 -17.45 3.94
N VAL A 152 -5.94 -16.73 3.96
CA VAL A 152 -6.97 -16.77 2.91
C VAL A 152 -7.17 -15.38 2.33
N ARG A 153 -7.12 -15.25 1.01
CA ARG A 153 -7.36 -13.98 0.32
C ARG A 153 -8.83 -13.59 0.43
N ALA A 154 -9.06 -12.34 0.77
CA ALA A 154 -10.38 -11.71 0.83
C ALA A 154 -10.32 -10.40 0.02
N GLY A 155 -10.50 -10.51 -1.30
CA GLY A 155 -10.33 -9.37 -2.20
C GLY A 155 -8.86 -8.92 -2.28
N ALA A 156 -8.58 -7.70 -1.82
CA ALA A 156 -7.25 -7.07 -1.91
C ALA A 156 -6.36 -7.25 -0.67
N TYR A 157 -6.75 -8.14 0.26
CA TYR A 157 -6.02 -8.42 1.50
C TYR A 157 -6.16 -9.89 1.90
N PHE A 158 -5.48 -10.31 2.97
CA PHE A 158 -5.56 -11.67 3.50
C PHE A 158 -6.13 -11.70 4.93
N ARG A 159 -6.83 -12.78 5.25
CA ARG A 159 -7.20 -13.13 6.63
C ARG A 159 -6.24 -14.19 7.15
N LEU A 160 -5.64 -13.93 8.31
CA LEU A 160 -4.76 -14.87 8.99
C LEU A 160 -5.50 -15.50 10.16
N MET A 161 -5.52 -16.83 10.21
CA MET A 161 -6.25 -17.64 11.18
C MET A 161 -5.35 -18.74 11.72
N ALA A 162 -5.68 -19.24 12.91
CA ALA A 162 -5.09 -20.49 13.38
C ALA A 162 -5.60 -21.63 12.49
N ALA A 163 -4.76 -22.63 12.25
CA ALA A 163 -5.12 -23.74 11.35
C ALA A 163 -6.37 -24.49 11.81
N GLU A 164 -6.59 -24.62 13.13
CA GLU A 164 -7.78 -25.27 13.68
C GLU A 164 -9.09 -24.47 13.52
N ASN A 165 -9.03 -23.20 13.10
CA ASN A 165 -10.19 -22.32 12.95
C ASN A 165 -10.53 -22.04 11.46
N ALA A 166 -9.92 -22.77 10.52
CA ALA A 166 -10.01 -22.48 9.09
C ALA A 166 -11.18 -23.15 8.35
N ASP A 167 -12.07 -23.86 9.06
CA ASP A 167 -13.22 -24.59 8.52
C ASP A 167 -14.50 -23.75 8.32
#